data_AF-A0A3M7NIL4-F1
#
_entry.id   AF-A0A3M7NIL4-F1
#
_cell.length_a   1.000
_cell.length_b   1.000
_cell.length_c   1.000
_cell.angle_alpha   90.00
_cell.angle_beta   90.00
_cell.angle_gamma   90.00
#
_symmetry.space_group_name_H-M   'P 1'
#
loop_
_entity.id
_entity.type
_entity.pdbx_description
1 polymer ?
#
loop_
_entity_poly.entity_id
_entity_poly.type
_entity_poly.pdbx_seq_one_letter_code
_entity_poly.pdbx_strand_id
1 'polypeptide(L)' 'MTVTEIIKDGLGLGPERATREQMSEAKLPLAYRDSCAHLLIPLNKCRHKEWYLPWKCETERHGYEKCQYDEFRTR' A
#
# COMPACT_ATOMS: atom_id res chain seq x y z
N MET A 1 -9.34 17.15 -9.25
CA MET A 1 -8.18 16.38 -9.78
C MET A 1 -7.07 17.37 -10.03
N THR A 2 -5.92 17.18 -9.40
CA THR A 2 -4.77 18.09 -9.54
C THR A 2 -4.06 17.81 -10.87
N VAL A 3 -3.40 18.82 -11.45
CA VAL A 3 -2.62 18.65 -12.71
C VAL A 3 -1.61 17.50 -12.61
N THR A 4 -1.13 17.23 -11.40
CA THR A 4 -0.26 16.10 -11.08
C THR A 4 -0.90 14.72 -11.25
N GLU A 5 -2.21 14.58 -11.03
CA GLU A 5 -2.92 13.30 -11.20
C GLU A 5 -3.06 12.95 -12.69
N ILE A 6 -3.34 13.94 -13.55
CA ILE A 6 -3.48 13.75 -15.00
C ILE A 6 -2.17 13.27 -15.65
N ILE A 7 -1.03 13.80 -15.20
CA ILE A 7 0.29 13.38 -15.68
C ILE A 7 0.59 11.93 -15.26
N LYS A 8 0.14 11.52 -14.07
CA LYS A 8 0.34 10.16 -13.55
C LYS A 8 -0.46 9.12 -14.35
N ASP A 9 -1.71 9.46 -14.69
CA ASP A 9 -2.59 8.63 -15.52
C ASP A 9 -2.06 8.49 -16.97
N GLY A 10 -1.48 9.56 -17.53
CA GLY A 10 -0.90 9.57 -18.88
C GLY A 10 0.38 8.74 -19.05
N LEU A 11 1.11 8.46 -17.96
CA LEU A 11 2.35 7.66 -17.98
C LEU A 11 2.10 6.16 -17.71
N GLY A 12 0.86 5.73 -17.53
CA GLY A 12 0.53 4.34 -17.20
C GLY A 12 1.05 3.89 -15.84
N LEU A 13 1.35 4.85 -14.95
CA LEU A 13 1.72 4.59 -13.57
C LEU A 13 0.43 4.28 -12.79
N GLY A 14 -0.02 3.04 -12.87
CA GLY A 14 -1.02 2.47 -11.96
C GLY A 14 -0.61 2.64 -10.48
N PRO A 15 -1.43 2.22 -9.50
CA PRO A 15 -1.19 2.48 -8.08
C PRO A 15 0.28 2.20 -7.74
N GLU A 16 0.96 3.30 -7.39
CA GLU A 16 2.41 3.42 -7.50
C GLU A 16 3.05 2.38 -6.59
N ARG A 17 3.72 1.37 -7.17
CA ARG A 17 4.51 0.41 -6.40
C ARG A 17 5.49 1.19 -5.54
N ALA A 18 5.53 0.90 -4.24
CA ALA A 18 6.40 1.61 -3.31
C ALA A 18 7.87 1.46 -3.76
N THR A 19 8.61 2.57 -3.78
CA THR A 19 10.04 2.51 -4.09
C THR A 19 10.81 1.84 -2.94
N ARG A 20 12.04 1.41 -3.20
CA ARG A 20 12.87 0.76 -2.17
C ARG A 20 13.17 1.72 -1.02
N GLU A 21 13.38 2.99 -1.33
CA GLU A 21 13.63 4.07 -0.38
C GLU A 21 12.41 4.27 0.52
N GLN A 22 11.21 4.35 -0.06
CA GLN A 22 9.95 4.49 0.68
C GLN A 22 9.69 3.31 1.61
N MET A 23 9.95 2.07 1.17
CA MET A 23 9.81 0.87 2.01
C MET A 23 10.83 0.84 3.16
N SER A 24 12.04 1.37 2.92
CA SER A 24 13.08 1.49 3.95
C SER A 24 12.74 2.57 4.98
N GLU A 25 12.26 3.72 4.53
CA GLU A 25 11.80 4.82 5.39
C GLU A 25 10.61 4.40 6.26
N ALA A 26 9.66 3.66 5.69
CA ALA A 26 8.54 3.06 6.42
C ALA A 26 8.94 1.87 7.31
N LYS A 27 10.23 1.51 7.36
CA LYS A 27 10.79 0.42 8.17
C LYS A 27 10.05 -0.91 7.98
N LEU A 28 9.67 -1.23 6.73
CA LEU A 28 9.00 -2.49 6.44
C LEU A 28 9.97 -3.67 6.59
N PRO A 29 9.57 -4.75 7.29
CA PRO A 29 10.33 -6.00 7.32
C PRO A 29 10.50 -6.58 5.91
N LEU A 30 11.60 -7.30 5.66
CA LEU A 30 11.93 -7.84 4.34
C LEU A 30 10.82 -8.71 3.75
N ALA A 31 10.09 -9.45 4.58
CA ALA A 31 8.99 -10.32 4.17
C ALA A 31 7.81 -9.56 3.53
N TYR A 32 7.63 -8.28 3.86
CA TYR A 32 6.50 -7.46 3.41
C TYR A 32 6.91 -6.41 2.35
N ARG A 33 8.09 -6.59 1.74
CA ARG A 33 8.58 -5.73 0.64
C ARG A 33 8.19 -6.33 -0.71
N ASP A 34 6.89 -6.54 -0.87
CA ASP A 34 6.27 -7.15 -2.04
C ASP A 34 5.62 -6.10 -2.97
N SER A 35 4.94 -6.57 -4.01
CA SER A 35 4.25 -5.68 -4.95
C SER A 35 3.13 -4.86 -4.28
N CYS A 36 2.59 -5.36 -3.16
CA CYS A 36 1.51 -4.78 -2.38
C CYS A 36 1.97 -3.80 -1.27
N ALA A 37 3.28 -3.58 -1.12
CA ALA A 37 3.84 -2.73 -0.06
C ALA A 37 3.29 -1.29 -0.04
N HIS A 38 2.86 -0.77 -1.19
CA HIS A 38 2.24 0.55 -1.32
C HIS A 38 0.92 0.70 -0.55
N LEU A 39 0.20 -0.41 -0.31
CA LEU A 39 -1.03 -0.44 0.51
C LEU A 39 -0.72 -0.67 1.99
N LEU A 40 0.40 -1.33 2.30
CA LEU A 40 0.79 -1.62 3.68
C LEU A 40 1.26 -0.37 4.42
N ILE A 41 1.96 0.55 3.75
CA ILE A 41 2.42 1.81 4.33
C ILE A 41 1.25 2.64 4.91
N PRO A 42 0.16 2.96 4.15
CA PRO A 42 -0.98 3.69 4.70
C PRO A 42 -1.73 2.89 5.77
N LEU A 43 -1.84 1.56 5.63
CA LEU A 43 -2.44 0.70 6.64
C LEU A 43 -1.71 0.79 7.99
N ASN A 44 -0.37 0.73 7.98
CA ASN A 44 0.41 0.86 9.21
C ASN A 44 0.29 2.26 9.82
N LYS A 45 0.25 3.33 9.00
CA LYS A 45 -0.03 4.69 9.49
C LYS A 45 -1.40 4.77 10.19
N CYS A 46 -2.43 4.18 9.60
CA CYS A 46 -3.77 4.13 10.19
C CYS A 46 -3.78 3.34 11.51
N ARG A 47 -3.14 2.16 11.54
CA ARG A 47 -3.02 1.33 12.75
C ARG A 47 -2.34 2.07 13.91
N HIS A 48 -1.24 2.79 13.64
CA HIS A 48 -0.58 3.59 14.67
C HIS A 48 -1.44 4.76 15.16
N LYS A 49 -2.15 5.44 14.25
CA LYS A 49 -3.03 6.56 14.61
C LYS A 49 -4.22 6.11 15.48
N GLU A 50 -4.83 4.99 15.13
CA GLU A 50 -6.04 4.46 15.78
C GLU A 50 -5.72 3.41 16.84
N TRP A 51 -4.47 3.31 17.30
CA TRP A 51 -4.04 2.38 18.35
C TRP A 51 -4.40 0.92 18.11
N TYR A 52 -4.37 0.48 16.83
CA TYR A 52 -4.65 -0.90 16.42
C TYR A 52 -6.04 -1.42 16.79
N LEU A 53 -7.03 -0.52 16.91
CA LEU A 53 -8.42 -0.92 17.14
C LEU A 53 -8.95 -1.77 15.96
N PRO A 54 -9.63 -2.91 16.22
CA PRO A 54 -9.94 -3.90 15.18
C PRO A 54 -11.03 -3.47 14.18
N TRP A 55 -11.88 -2.50 14.57
CA TRP A 55 -12.96 -1.91 13.75
C TRP A 55 -12.54 -0.64 13.01
N LYS A 56 -11.25 -0.28 13.07
CA LYS A 56 -10.67 0.85 12.34
C LYS A 56 -9.78 0.33 11.20
N CYS A 57 -9.60 1.16 10.17
CA CYS A 57 -8.74 0.86 9.02
C CYS A 57 -9.19 -0.38 8.20
N GLU A 58 -10.50 -0.69 8.19
CA GLU A 58 -11.02 -1.89 7.53
C GLU A 58 -10.87 -1.83 6.01
N THR A 59 -11.09 -0.67 5.41
CA THR A 59 -10.97 -0.46 3.96
C THR A 59 -9.53 -0.67 3.50
N GLU A 60 -8.56 -0.09 4.21
CA GLU A 60 -7.14 -0.23 3.92
C GLU A 60 -6.67 -1.66 4.15
N ARG A 61 -7.16 -2.31 5.22
CA ARG A 61 -6.89 -3.74 5.49
C ARG A 61 -7.39 -4.61 4.35
N HIS A 62 -8.65 -4.45 3.97
CA HIS A 62 -9.26 -5.25 2.91
C HIS A 62 -8.59 -5.01 1.55
N GLY A 63 -8.20 -3.76 1.25
CA GLY A 63 -7.44 -3.44 0.05
C GLY A 63 -6.09 -4.18 0.00
N TYR A 64 -5.35 -4.18 1.11
CA TYR A 64 -4.09 -4.91 1.22
C TYR A 64 -4.29 -6.44 1.08
N GLU A 65 -5.29 -7.01 1.76
CA GLU A 65 -5.62 -8.44 1.69
C GLU A 65 -5.99 -8.88 0.28
N LYS A 66 -6.81 -8.08 -0.42
CA LYS A 66 -7.16 -8.35 -1.81
C LYS A 66 -5.93 -8.34 -2.73
N CYS A 67 -5.03 -7.38 -2.55
CA CYS A 67 -3.79 -7.32 -3.32
C CYS A 67 -2.94 -8.59 -3.10
N GLN A 68 -2.78 -9.00 -1.84
CA GLN A 68 -2.06 -10.25 -1.49
C GLN A 68 -2.71 -11.47 -2.11
N TYR A 69 -4.04 -11.53 -2.12
CA TYR A 69 -4.79 -12.62 -2.73
C TYR A 69 -4.57 -12.67 -4.25
N ASP A 70 -4.63 -11.53 -4.93
CA ASP A 70 -4.40 -11.46 -6.38
C ASP A 70 -2.93 -11.77 -6.74
N GLU A 71 -1.97 -11.35 -5.90
CA GLU A 71 -0.56 -11.74 -6.03
C GLU A 71 -0.38 -13.25 -5.84
N PHE A 72 -1.02 -13.83 -4.82
CA PHE A 72 -0.99 -15.27 -4.56
C PHE A 72 -1.58 -16.07 -5.73
N ARG A 73 -2.66 -15.60 -6.34
CA ARG A 73 -3.26 -16.24 -7.52
C ARG A 73 -2.39 -16.21 -8.77
N THR A 74 -1.47 -15.26 -8.84
CA THR A 74 -0.56 -15.09 -9.97
C THR A 74 0.70 -15.96 -9.82
N ARG A 75 0.99 -16.45 -8.61
CA ARG A 75 2.10 -17.35 -8.29
C ARG A 75 1.72 -18.81 -8.55
#